data_AF-A0A8T5DBQ8-F1
#
_entry.id   AF-A0A8T5DBQ8-F1
#
_cell.length_a   1.000
_cell.length_b   1.000
_cell.length_c   1.000
_cell.angle_alpha   90.00
_cell.angle_beta   90.00
_cell.angle_gamma   90.00
#
_symmetry.space_group_name_H-M   'P 1'
#
loop_
_entity.id
_entity.type
_entity.pdbx_description
1 polymer ?
#
loop_
_entity_poly.entity_id
_entity_poly.type
_entity_poly.pdbx_seq_one_letter_code
_entity_poly.pdbx_strand_id
1 'polypeptide(L)'
;MSNDKTGYIVGQAETGFFAFVSDLEAYPPRHEYLLVKGVKERKGDGFIYVDVLAQVNKISNRSDILSDTLSLEEIESIIGRYSGTTKVFGEAKVLGYMDDMGEVIMPR
;
A
#
# COMPACT_ATOMS: atom_id res chain seq x y z
N MET A 1 7.39 0.59 18.03
CA MET A 1 6.32 0.81 17.04
C MET A 1 5.75 -0.55 16.70
N SER A 2 4.43 -0.73 16.82
CA SER A 2 3.81 -2.04 16.57
C SER A 2 4.13 -2.50 15.15
N ASN A 3 4.61 -3.73 15.00
CA ASN A 3 5.00 -4.31 13.72
C ASN A 3 3.77 -4.86 12.96
N ASP A 4 2.63 -4.18 13.12
CA ASP A 4 1.37 -4.67 12.60
C ASP A 4 1.35 -4.43 11.10
N LYS A 5 1.21 -5.53 10.37
CA LYS A 5 1.16 -5.54 8.92
C LYS A 5 -0.07 -4.75 8.46
N THR A 6 0.17 -3.59 7.86
CA THR A 6 -0.87 -2.72 7.32
C THR A 6 -1.44 -3.20 5.98
N GLY A 7 -0.69 -3.96 5.18
CA GLY A 7 -1.18 -4.38 3.86
C GLY A 7 -0.14 -5.04 2.98
N TYR A 8 -0.43 -5.06 1.67
CA TYR A 8 0.44 -5.58 0.63
C TYR A 8 0.55 -4.58 -0.52
N ILE A 9 1.75 -4.49 -1.13
CA ILE A 9 1.95 -3.80 -2.41
C ILE A 9 1.28 -4.63 -3.52
N VAL A 10 0.54 -3.98 -4.41
CA VAL A 10 -0.19 -4.62 -5.50
C VAL A 10 -0.01 -3.88 -6.82
N GLY A 11 -0.17 -4.58 -7.93
CA GLY A 11 0.00 -3.99 -9.27
C GLY A 11 1.46 -3.64 -9.56
N GLN A 12 1.67 -2.46 -10.14
CA GLN A 12 2.99 -1.95 -10.49
C GLN A 12 3.50 -1.00 -9.40
N ALA A 13 4.76 -1.18 -8.99
CA ALA A 13 5.49 -0.24 -8.17
C ALA A 13 6.52 0.49 -9.04
N GLU A 14 6.53 1.81 -8.96
CA GLU A 14 7.53 2.68 -9.59
C GLU A 14 8.45 3.25 -8.52
N THR A 15 9.60 3.81 -8.92
CA THR A 15 10.57 4.39 -7.99
C THR A 15 9.98 5.48 -7.10
N GLY A 16 8.97 6.21 -7.59
CA GLY A 16 8.36 7.34 -6.88
C GLY A 16 7.06 7.03 -6.15
N PHE A 17 6.37 5.93 -6.46
CA PHE A 17 5.09 5.58 -5.83
C PHE A 17 4.75 4.10 -6.03
N PHE A 18 3.90 3.59 -5.15
CA PHE A 18 3.34 2.24 -5.29
C PHE A 18 1.88 2.21 -4.87
N ALA A 19 1.13 1.28 -5.46
CA ALA A 19 -0.21 0.94 -5.00
C ALA A 19 -0.15 -0.13 -3.90
N PHE A 20 -1.04 -0.04 -2.93
CA PHE A 20 -1.18 -1.03 -1.87
C PHE A 20 -2.65 -1.36 -1.61
N VAL A 21 -2.87 -2.51 -0.98
CA VAL A 21 -4.18 -2.96 -0.51
C VAL A 21 -4.12 -3.24 0.99
N SER A 22 -5.16 -2.80 1.70
CA SER A 22 -5.35 -3.00 3.14
C SER A 22 -6.77 -3.48 3.43
N ASP A 23 -6.96 -4.05 4.62
CA ASP A 23 -8.28 -4.30 5.18
C ASP A 23 -8.98 -2.99 5.60
N LEU A 24 -10.31 -2.95 5.53
CA LEU A 24 -11.13 -1.77 5.86
C LEU A 24 -10.99 -1.30 7.31
N GLU A 25 -10.68 -2.21 8.24
CA GLU A 25 -10.56 -1.87 9.67
C GLU A 25 -9.14 -1.37 10.05
N ALA A 26 -8.16 -1.55 9.17
CA ALA A 26 -6.74 -1.35 9.48
C ALA A 26 -5.99 -0.49 8.45
N TYR A 27 -6.70 0.14 7.51
CA TYR A 27 -6.05 0.92 6.46
C TYR A 27 -5.39 2.20 7.00
N PRO A 28 -4.22 2.54 6.46
CA PRO A 28 -3.51 3.75 6.87
C PRO A 28 -4.22 4.96 6.24
N PRO A 29 -4.55 6.00 7.02
CA PRO A 29 -5.18 7.20 6.48
C PRO A 29 -4.23 8.00 5.59
N ARG A 30 -4.76 8.98 4.87
CA ARG A 30 -3.95 9.91 4.07
C ARG A 30 -2.93 10.62 4.97
N HIS A 31 -1.72 10.81 4.46
CA HIS A 31 -0.55 11.39 5.14
C HIS A 31 0.11 10.51 6.21
N GLU A 32 -0.43 9.33 6.50
CA GLU A 32 0.26 8.32 7.31
C GLU A 32 1.53 7.83 6.60
N TYR A 33 2.55 7.47 7.38
CA TYR A 33 3.79 6.93 6.86
C TYR A 33 3.75 5.41 6.83
N LEU A 34 4.28 4.84 5.75
CA LEU A 34 4.41 3.41 5.53
C LEU A 34 5.88 3.04 5.41
N LEU A 35 6.23 1.89 5.99
CA LEU A 35 7.56 1.30 5.88
C LEU A 35 7.48 0.01 5.07
N VAL A 36 8.13 -0.01 3.91
CA VAL A 36 8.31 -1.25 3.13
C VAL A 36 9.64 -1.86 3.54
N LYS A 37 9.56 -2.99 4.24
CA LYS A 37 10.74 -3.61 4.85
C LYS A 37 11.55 -4.43 3.85
N GLY A 38 12.87 -4.38 3.97
CA GLY A 38 13.78 -5.30 3.28
C GLY A 38 13.72 -5.21 1.76
N VAL A 39 13.59 -3.99 1.22
CA VAL A 39 13.69 -3.73 -0.21
C VAL A 39 15.14 -3.89 -0.64
N LYS A 40 15.37 -4.67 -1.70
CA LYS A 40 16.71 -4.87 -2.26
C LYS A 40 17.06 -3.69 -3.16
N GLU A 41 18.06 -2.91 -2.76
CA GLU A 41 18.50 -1.70 -3.45
C GLU A 41 19.95 -1.85 -3.96
N ARG A 42 20.30 -1.18 -5.06
CA ARG A 42 21.67 -1.23 -5.60
C ARG A 42 22.52 -0.12 -4.99
N LYS A 43 23.66 -0.47 -4.43
CA LYS A 43 24.65 0.48 -3.89
C LYS A 43 26.02 0.19 -4.48
N GLY A 44 26.44 1.04 -5.43
CA GLY A 44 27.65 0.81 -6.23
C GLY A 44 27.56 -0.51 -7.03
N ASP A 45 28.51 -1.40 -6.79
CA ASP A 45 28.60 -2.72 -7.44
C ASP A 45 27.86 -3.83 -6.68
N GLY A 46 27.27 -3.52 -5.52
CA GLY A 46 26.57 -4.48 -4.66
C GLY A 46 25.08 -4.21 -4.49
N PHE A 47 24.43 -5.11 -3.75
CA PHE A 47 23.05 -4.95 -3.29
C PHE A 47 23.01 -4.86 -1.77
N ILE A 48 22.15 -3.99 -1.26
CA ILE A 48 21.83 -3.88 0.16
C ILE A 48 20.32 -4.08 0.36
N TYR A 49 19.93 -4.39 1.59
CA TYR A 49 18.53 -4.41 1.99
C TYR A 49 18.25 -3.16 2.82
N VAL A 50 17.23 -2.41 2.44
CA VAL A 50 16.84 -1.14 3.08
C VAL A 50 15.35 -1.13 3.38
N ASP A 51 14.97 -0.33 4.36
CA ASP A 51 13.57 -0.06 4.64
C ASP A 51 13.17 1.22 3.90
N VAL A 52 12.17 1.12 3.02
CA VAL A 52 11.69 2.26 2.22
C VAL A 52 10.59 2.98 2.98
N LEU A 53 10.77 4.29 3.17
CA LEU A 53 9.76 5.18 3.74
C LEU A 53 8.90 5.77 2.62
N ALA A 54 7.60 5.64 2.78
CA ALA A 54 6.60 6.21 1.89
C ALA A 54 5.49 6.91 2.69
N GLN A 55 4.76 7.82 2.05
CA GLN A 55 3.61 8.48 2.64
C GLN A 55 2.37 8.21 1.80
N VAL A 56 1.26 7.89 2.46
CA VAL A 56 -0.04 7.71 1.81
C VAL A 56 -0.47 9.03 1.16
N ASN A 57 -0.52 9.05 -0.17
CA ASN A 57 -0.93 10.22 -0.95
C ASN A 57 -2.43 10.19 -1.25
N LYS A 58 -2.96 8.99 -1.53
CA LYS A 58 -4.34 8.77 -1.95
C LYS A 58 -4.91 7.49 -1.36
N ILE A 59 -6.18 7.52 -0.98
CA ILE A 59 -6.98 6.35 -0.63
C ILE A 59 -8.19 6.30 -1.56
N SER A 60 -8.51 5.11 -2.04
CA SER A 60 -9.70 4.83 -2.83
C SER A 60 -10.30 3.50 -2.39
N ASN A 61 -11.57 3.52 -2.01
CA ASN A 61 -12.32 2.30 -1.76
C ASN A 61 -12.76 1.77 -3.13
N ARG A 62 -12.18 0.65 -3.56
CA ARG A 62 -12.63 -0.07 -4.74
C ARG A 62 -13.08 -1.44 -4.28
N SER A 63 -14.28 -1.82 -4.67
CA SER A 63 -14.70 -3.21 -4.61
C SER A 63 -14.49 -3.79 -6.01
N ASP A 64 -13.57 -4.73 -6.16
CA ASP A 64 -13.36 -5.44 -7.44
C ASP A 64 -14.62 -6.22 -7.88
N ILE A 65 -15.58 -6.38 -6.97
CA ILE A 65 -16.83 -7.11 -7.17
C ILE A 65 -18.01 -6.17 -7.41
N LEU A 66 -18.03 -4.99 -6.78
CA LEU A 66 -19.11 -4.01 -6.92
C LEU A 66 -18.72 -2.96 -7.96
N SER A 67 -18.96 -3.30 -9.22
CA SER A 67 -18.85 -2.39 -10.36
C SER A 67 -20.07 -1.48 -10.46
N ASP A 68 -19.90 -0.27 -11.01
CA ASP A 68 -20.99 0.67 -11.33
C ASP A 68 -21.90 0.18 -12.47
N THR A 69 -21.53 -0.95 -13.08
CA THR A 69 -22.32 -1.66 -14.09
C THR A 69 -23.36 -2.62 -13.52
N LEU A 70 -23.42 -2.82 -12.19
CA LEU A 70 -24.35 -3.73 -11.53
C LEU A 70 -25.60 -3.01 -11.00
N SER A 71 -26.76 -3.66 -11.08
CA SER A 71 -27.99 -3.17 -10.46
C SER A 71 -27.96 -3.35 -8.93
N LEU A 72 -28.79 -2.58 -8.22
CA LEU A 72 -28.88 -2.63 -6.76
C LEU A 72 -29.17 -4.05 -6.23
N GLU A 73 -30.07 -4.80 -6.89
CA GLU A 73 -30.43 -6.17 -6.50
C GLU A 73 -29.26 -7.16 -6.70
N GLU A 74 -28.49 -6.99 -7.77
CA GLU A 74 -27.27 -7.79 -8.01
C GLU A 74 -26.20 -7.49 -6.95
N ILE A 75 -26.04 -6.22 -6.60
CA ILE A 75 -25.13 -5.77 -5.53
C ILE A 75 -25.52 -6.39 -4.19
N GLU A 76 -26.80 -6.32 -3.80
CA GLU A 76 -27.30 -6.87 -2.53
C GLU A 76 -27.18 -8.41 -2.46
N SER A 77 -27.43 -9.10 -3.58
CA SER A 77 -27.27 -10.55 -3.70
C SER A 77 -25.81 -11.00 -3.56
N ILE A 78 -24.89 -10.21 -4.11
CA ILE A 78 -23.45 -10.46 -3.99
C ILE A 78 -22.98 -10.17 -2.56
N ILE A 79 -23.34 -9.04 -1.98
CA ILE A 79 -23.00 -8.67 -0.59
C ILE A 79 -23.56 -9.68 0.41
N GLY A 80 -24.79 -10.18 0.19
CA GLY A 80 -25.41 -11.17 1.06
C GLY A 80 -24.76 -12.57 1.01
N ARG A 81 -24.00 -12.88 -0.05
CA ARG A 81 -23.35 -14.19 -0.25
C ARG A 81 -21.83 -14.15 -0.05
N TYR A 82 -21.22 -13.01 -0.35
CA TYR A 82 -19.82 -12.74 -0.07
C TYR A 82 -19.74 -11.95 1.22
N SER A 83 -19.31 -12.61 2.30
CA SER A 83 -18.73 -11.94 3.48
C SER A 83 -17.34 -11.36 3.11
N GLY A 84 -17.22 -10.77 1.92
CA GLY A 84 -15.99 -10.30 1.33
C GLY A 84 -15.56 -9.05 2.06
N THR A 85 -14.57 -9.20 2.93
CA THR A 85 -13.75 -8.12 3.50
C THR A 85 -13.55 -7.05 2.43
N THR A 86 -14.25 -5.93 2.60
CA THR A 86 -14.07 -4.76 1.74
C THR A 86 -12.59 -4.38 1.82
N LYS A 87 -11.93 -4.27 0.67
CA LYS A 87 -10.52 -3.91 0.58
C LYS A 87 -10.38 -2.43 0.29
N VAL A 88 -9.42 -1.80 0.94
CA VAL A 88 -9.06 -0.40 0.69
C VAL A 88 -7.81 -0.38 -0.17
N PHE A 89 -7.88 0.32 -1.29
CA PHE A 89 -6.74 0.53 -2.17
C PHE A 89 -6.16 1.91 -1.91
N GLY A 90 -4.84 1.98 -1.80
CA GLY A 90 -4.14 3.24 -1.62
C GLY A 90 -2.96 3.37 -2.56
N GLU A 91 -2.51 4.61 -2.70
CA GLU A 91 -1.26 4.95 -3.36
C GLU A 91 -0.38 5.68 -2.34
N ALA A 92 0.85 5.21 -2.23
CA ALA A 92 1.86 5.83 -1.38
C ALA A 92 3.00 6.38 -2.24
N LYS A 93 3.39 7.62 -1.95
CA LYS A 93 4.55 8.28 -2.56
C LYS A 93 5.80 7.87 -1.79
N VAL A 94 6.81 7.35 -2.48
CA VAL A 94 8.11 7.04 -1.91
C VAL A 94 8.84 8.34 -1.56
N LEU A 95 9.33 8.44 -0.34
CA LEU A 95 10.12 9.57 0.15
C LEU A 95 11.62 9.25 0.10
N GLY A 96 11.97 7.99 0.31
CA GLY A 96 13.34 7.50 0.27
C GLY A 96 13.48 6.20 1.05
N TYR A 97 14.70 5.82 1.35
CA TYR A 97 14.99 4.66 2.19
C TYR A 97 15.76 5.09 3.43
N MET A 98 15.51 4.38 4.54
CA MET A 98 16.26 4.58 5.77
C MET A 98 17.62 3.91 5.67
N ASP A 99 18.65 4.62 6.10
CA ASP A 99 19.97 4.04 6.30
C ASP A 99 20.10 3.39 7.69
N ASP A 100 21.27 2.78 7.94
CA ASP A 100 21.56 2.09 9.20
C ASP A 100 21.57 3.04 10.42
N MET A 101 21.58 4.35 10.20
CA MET A 101 21.52 5.39 11.23
C MET A 101 20.10 5.94 11.43
N GLY A 102 19.12 5.48 10.63
CA GLY A 102 17.73 5.93 10.68
C GLY A 102 17.46 7.23 9.90
N GLU A 103 18.42 7.69 9.10
CA GLU A 103 18.27 8.88 8.26
C GLU A 103 17.59 8.52 6.95
N VAL A 104 16.71 9.41 6.46
CA VAL A 104 16.01 9.21 5.18
C VAL A 104 16.89 9.70 4.04
N ILE A 105 17.37 8.76 3.23
CA ILE A 105 18.13 9.06 2.01
C ILE A 105 17.16 9.11 0.82
N MET A 106 17.11 10.25 0.15
CA MET A 106 16.32 10.38 -1.07
C MET A 106 16.95 9.58 -2.21
N PRO A 107 16.15 8.85 -3.02
CA PRO A 107 16.64 8.20 -4.23
C PRO A 107 17.18 9.29 -5.18
N ARG A 108 18.34 9.06 -5.79
CA ARG A 108 18.92 9.95 -6.81
C ARG A 108 18.39 9.63 -8.20
#